data_AF-A0A075G1F8-F1
#
_entry.id   AF-A0A075G1F8-F1
#
_cell.length_a   1.000
_cell.length_b   1.000
_cell.length_c   1.000
_cell.angle_alpha   90.00
_cell.angle_beta   90.00
_cell.angle_gamma   90.00
#
_symmetry.space_group_name_H-M   'P 1'
#
loop_
_entity.id
_entity.type
_entity.pdbx_description
1 polymer ?
#
loop_
_entity_poly.entity_id
_entity_poly.type
_entity_poly.pdbx_seq_one_letter_code
_entity_poly.pdbx_strand_id
1 'polypeptide(L)'
;MKKKSKIEKYTDQEALDYHNSVFVCEELKKHDAALAMEISAHFFAPGLTDFIFDDPIIFTLKLAEYIHKTGSKLSQLSSDIPSYPYEEMKFTCPDALKFKVNEYLTDFFSSKGYKVETIDGVKIWLDGGWVLLRPSNTQPVMRMFVEAMDKPGLEKIKSEFRSYFDDAVRAIS
;
A
#
# COMPACT_ATOMS: atom_id res chain seq x y z
N MET A 1 -23.70 -23.88 0.14
CA MET A 1 -22.35 -23.82 -0.48
C MET A 1 -22.09 -22.40 -0.94
N LYS A 2 -21.27 -21.63 -0.20
CA LYS A 2 -20.93 -20.24 -0.57
C LYS A 2 -19.99 -20.27 -1.78
N LYS A 3 -20.36 -19.58 -2.86
CA LYS A 3 -19.47 -19.34 -4.02
C LYS A 3 -18.24 -18.57 -3.52
N LYS A 4 -17.08 -19.22 -3.47
CA LYS A 4 -15.79 -18.53 -3.38
C LYS A 4 -15.69 -17.56 -4.57
N SER A 5 -15.38 -16.29 -4.31
CA SER A 5 -15.22 -15.29 -5.37
C SER A 5 -14.03 -15.69 -6.26
N LYS A 6 -14.13 -15.40 -7.56
CA LYS A 6 -13.09 -15.69 -8.57
C LYS A 6 -11.72 -15.06 -8.27
N ILE A 7 -11.64 -14.17 -7.27
CA ILE A 7 -10.45 -13.37 -6.95
C ILE A 7 -9.37 -14.22 -6.26
N GLU A 8 -9.74 -15.27 -5.50
CA GLU A 8 -8.78 -16.20 -4.86
C GLU A 8 -7.90 -16.99 -5.86
N LYS A 9 -8.18 -16.93 -7.18
CA LYS A 9 -7.44 -17.71 -8.19
C LYS A 9 -6.18 -17.06 -8.73
N TYR A 10 -5.92 -15.78 -8.40
CA TYR A 10 -4.78 -15.02 -8.93
C TYR A 10 -3.83 -14.52 -7.83
N THR A 11 -3.94 -15.02 -6.60
CA THR A 11 -3.24 -14.49 -5.42
C THR A 11 -1.88 -15.13 -5.13
N ASP A 12 -1.25 -15.83 -6.08
CA ASP A 12 0.15 -16.27 -5.96
C ASP A 12 1.14 -15.12 -6.29
N GLN A 13 0.73 -13.87 -6.06
CA GLN A 13 1.54 -12.67 -6.28
C GLN A 13 1.67 -11.93 -4.95
N GLU A 14 2.90 -11.86 -4.43
CA GLU A 14 3.23 -11.02 -3.29
C GLU A 14 2.91 -9.56 -3.64
N ALA A 15 1.87 -9.01 -3.03
CA ALA A 15 1.58 -7.58 -3.10
C ALA A 15 2.49 -6.87 -2.10
N LEU A 16 3.61 -6.35 -2.60
CA LEU A 16 4.56 -5.56 -1.84
C LEU A 16 4.24 -4.07 -2.07
N ASP A 17 3.97 -3.33 -1.00
CA ASP A 17 3.58 -1.92 -1.07
C ASP A 17 4.82 -1.01 -1.11
N TYR A 18 5.25 -0.68 -2.32
CA TYR A 18 6.31 0.30 -2.55
C TYR A 18 5.73 1.68 -2.85
N HIS A 19 6.39 2.72 -2.36
CA HIS A 19 6.07 4.11 -2.69
C HIS A 19 7.25 4.77 -3.44
N ASN A 20 7.73 4.07 -4.49
CA ASN A 20 8.71 4.55 -5.47
C ASN A 20 8.70 3.69 -6.75
N SER A 21 8.32 4.29 -7.88
CA SER A 21 8.22 3.61 -9.18
C SER A 21 9.52 2.98 -9.69
N VAL A 22 10.68 3.55 -9.36
CA VAL A 22 11.99 2.95 -9.71
C VAL A 22 12.19 1.63 -8.99
N PHE A 23 11.85 1.58 -7.70
CA PHE A 23 11.96 0.37 -6.90
C PHE A 23 10.99 -0.70 -7.40
N VAL A 24 9.75 -0.33 -7.72
CA VAL A 24 8.74 -1.23 -8.30
C VAL A 24 9.25 -1.85 -9.60
N CYS A 25 9.89 -1.05 -10.47
CA CYS A 25 10.48 -1.54 -11.71
C CYS A 25 11.65 -2.51 -11.47
N GLU A 26 12.48 -2.27 -10.46
CA GLU A 26 13.56 -3.19 -10.08
C GLU A 26 13.02 -4.52 -9.56
N GLU A 27 12.02 -4.50 -8.67
CA GLU A 27 11.39 -5.73 -8.16
C GLU A 27 10.69 -6.52 -9.26
N LEU A 28 9.98 -5.84 -10.16
CA LEU A 28 9.38 -6.48 -11.31
C LEU A 28 10.43 -7.26 -12.14
N LYS A 29 11.62 -6.69 -12.33
CA LYS A 29 12.72 -7.37 -13.06
C LYS A 29 13.30 -8.53 -12.26
N LYS A 30 13.49 -8.37 -10.95
CA LYS A 30 14.03 -9.42 -10.07
C LYS A 30 13.12 -10.64 -10.01
N HIS A 31 11.80 -10.41 -10.01
CA HIS A 31 10.78 -11.45 -9.87
C HIS A 31 10.20 -11.95 -11.20
N ASP A 32 10.68 -11.44 -12.34
CA ASP A 32 10.13 -11.73 -13.67
C ASP A 32 8.60 -11.56 -13.71
N ALA A 33 8.11 -10.47 -13.10
CA ALA A 33 6.69 -10.26 -12.89
C ALA A 33 5.99 -9.77 -14.17
N ALA A 34 4.81 -10.34 -14.46
CA ALA A 34 4.00 -9.96 -15.62
C ALA A 34 3.37 -8.56 -15.50
N LEU A 35 3.17 -8.08 -14.27
CA LEU A 35 2.58 -6.78 -13.94
C LEU A 35 3.11 -6.32 -12.58
N ALA A 36 3.39 -5.03 -12.45
CA ALA A 36 3.59 -4.36 -11.17
C ALA A 36 2.89 -3.00 -11.16
N MET A 37 2.50 -2.52 -9.98
CA MET A 37 1.76 -1.27 -9.80
C MET A 37 2.19 -0.59 -8.50
N GLU A 38 2.26 0.75 -8.52
CA GLU A 38 2.40 1.60 -7.34
C GLU A 38 1.08 2.28 -6.98
N ILE A 39 0.90 2.67 -5.71
CA ILE A 39 -0.31 3.37 -5.22
C ILE A 39 -0.60 4.70 -5.96
N SER A 40 0.44 5.33 -6.49
CA SER A 40 0.41 6.54 -7.33
C SER A 40 0.00 6.27 -8.78
N ALA A 41 -0.44 5.04 -9.09
CA ALA A 41 -0.89 4.60 -10.41
C ALA A 41 0.21 4.54 -11.49
N HIS A 42 1.45 4.30 -11.08
CA HIS A 42 2.51 3.85 -11.99
C HIS A 42 2.37 2.35 -12.22
N PHE A 43 2.07 1.94 -13.45
CA PHE A 43 1.87 0.54 -13.83
C PHE A 43 2.97 0.09 -14.78
N PHE A 44 3.51 -1.10 -14.57
CA PHE A 44 4.56 -1.71 -15.38
C PHE A 44 4.08 -3.06 -15.92
N ALA A 45 4.10 -3.24 -17.23
CA ALA A 45 3.74 -4.53 -17.86
C ALA A 45 4.70 -4.82 -19.02
N PRO A 46 5.83 -5.51 -18.76
CA PRO A 46 6.85 -5.84 -19.77
C PRO A 46 6.31 -6.58 -20.99
N GLY A 47 5.18 -7.31 -20.85
CA GLY A 47 4.55 -8.01 -21.97
C GLY A 47 3.80 -7.10 -22.95
N LEU A 48 3.64 -5.81 -22.66
CA LEU A 48 2.92 -4.86 -23.53
C LEU A 48 3.83 -4.03 -24.44
N THR A 49 5.12 -3.93 -24.11
CA THR A 49 6.10 -3.07 -24.78
C THR A 49 7.48 -3.71 -24.79
N ASP A 50 8.32 -3.38 -25.78
CA ASP A 50 9.71 -3.84 -25.83
C ASP A 50 10.62 -3.22 -24.74
N PHE A 51 10.06 -2.29 -23.95
CA PHE A 51 10.76 -1.57 -22.89
C PHE A 51 9.97 -1.66 -21.58
N ILE A 52 10.68 -1.62 -20.46
CA ILE A 52 10.08 -1.59 -19.12
C ILE A 52 10.04 -0.14 -18.64
N PHE A 53 8.89 0.51 -18.80
CA PHE A 53 8.58 1.82 -18.23
C PHE A 53 7.10 1.85 -17.84
N ASP A 54 6.74 2.79 -16.97
CA ASP A 54 5.35 3.07 -16.65
C ASP A 54 4.73 4.00 -17.69
N ASP A 55 3.56 3.63 -18.22
CA ASP A 55 2.85 4.46 -19.20
C ASP A 55 1.33 4.41 -19.00
N PRO A 56 0.72 5.43 -18.38
CA PRO A 56 -0.70 5.45 -18.14
C PRO A 56 -1.54 5.43 -19.43
N ILE A 57 -0.99 5.88 -20.57
CA ILE A 57 -1.69 5.87 -21.87
C ILE A 57 -1.84 4.43 -22.36
N ILE A 58 -0.78 3.62 -22.26
CA ILE A 58 -0.83 2.21 -22.68
C ILE A 58 -1.86 1.44 -21.86
N PHE A 59 -1.87 1.61 -20.54
CA PHE A 59 -2.84 0.95 -19.66
C PHE A 59 -4.28 1.43 -19.92
N THR A 60 -4.48 2.73 -20.18
CA THR A 60 -5.78 3.28 -20.56
C THR A 60 -6.28 2.68 -21.87
N LEU A 61 -5.42 2.59 -22.89
CA LEU A 61 -5.75 1.97 -24.18
C LEU A 61 -6.05 0.48 -24.04
N LYS A 62 -5.31 -0.25 -23.20
CA LYS A 62 -5.58 -1.67 -22.91
C LYS A 62 -6.90 -1.88 -22.20
N LEU A 63 -7.24 -1.02 -21.25
CA LEU A 63 -8.55 -1.04 -20.61
C LEU A 63 -9.67 -0.73 -21.62
N ALA A 64 -9.48 0.25 -22.50
CA ALA A 64 -10.42 0.57 -23.56
C ALA A 64 -10.59 -0.59 -24.56
N GLU A 65 -9.49 -1.23 -24.96
CA GLU A 65 -9.48 -2.44 -25.80
C GLU A 65 -10.28 -3.57 -25.14
N TYR A 66 -10.08 -3.81 -23.84
CA TYR A 66 -10.80 -4.83 -23.08
C TYR A 66 -12.31 -4.54 -22.97
N ILE A 67 -12.66 -3.30 -22.65
CA ILE A 67 -14.06 -2.83 -22.60
C ILE A 67 -14.73 -3.04 -23.96
N HIS A 68 -14.06 -2.65 -25.05
CA HIS A 68 -14.58 -2.81 -26.40
C HIS A 68 -14.80 -4.29 -26.77
N LYS A 69 -13.81 -5.15 -26.51
CA LYS A 69 -13.89 -6.59 -26.83
C LYS A 69 -14.96 -7.34 -26.04
N THR A 70 -15.15 -6.98 -24.77
CA THR A 70 -16.09 -7.67 -23.88
C THR A 70 -17.51 -7.10 -23.92
N GLY A 71 -17.68 -5.88 -24.45
CA GLY A 71 -18.94 -5.14 -24.38
C GLY A 71 -19.35 -4.75 -22.95
N SER A 72 -18.46 -4.92 -21.97
CA SER A 72 -18.74 -4.62 -20.55
C SER A 72 -18.69 -3.12 -20.30
N LYS A 73 -19.48 -2.62 -19.34
CA LYS A 73 -19.34 -1.24 -18.87
C LYS A 73 -18.23 -1.15 -17.83
N LEU A 74 -17.45 -0.07 -17.84
CA LEU A 74 -16.43 0.17 -16.81
C LEU A 74 -17.01 0.10 -15.40
N SER A 75 -18.23 0.62 -15.19
CA SER A 75 -18.92 0.56 -13.90
C SER A 75 -19.23 -0.84 -13.39
N GLN A 76 -19.38 -1.82 -14.30
CA GLN A 76 -19.59 -3.23 -13.93
C GLN A 76 -18.25 -3.87 -13.54
N LEU A 77 -17.17 -3.55 -14.25
CA LEU A 77 -15.85 -4.06 -13.93
C LEU A 77 -15.37 -3.53 -12.57
N SER A 78 -15.65 -2.25 -12.28
CA SER A 78 -15.27 -1.63 -11.01
C SER A 78 -16.15 -2.07 -9.84
N SER A 79 -17.42 -2.48 -10.07
CA SER A 79 -18.32 -2.86 -8.97
C SER A 79 -17.93 -4.15 -8.26
N ASP A 80 -17.12 -4.99 -8.90
CA ASP A 80 -16.59 -6.23 -8.32
C ASP A 80 -15.37 -5.98 -7.41
N ILE A 81 -14.81 -4.77 -7.43
CA ILE A 81 -13.66 -4.39 -6.61
C ILE A 81 -14.18 -3.79 -5.29
N PRO A 82 -13.90 -4.41 -4.14
CA PRO A 82 -14.32 -3.86 -2.86
C PRO A 82 -13.62 -2.52 -2.61
N SER A 83 -14.38 -1.55 -2.08
CA SER A 83 -13.84 -0.27 -1.64
C SER A 83 -13.83 -0.23 -0.12
N TYR A 84 -12.66 -0.03 0.46
CA TYR A 84 -12.45 0.09 1.89
C TYR A 84 -12.15 1.55 2.26
N PRO A 85 -12.65 2.05 3.40
CA PRO A 85 -12.21 3.33 3.94
C PRO A 85 -10.69 3.38 4.11
N TYR A 86 -10.09 4.42 3.55
CA TYR A 86 -8.65 4.64 3.54
C TYR A 86 -8.34 6.12 3.81
N GLU A 87 -7.33 6.39 4.64
CA GLU A 87 -6.83 7.74 4.91
C GLU A 87 -5.30 7.80 4.98
N GLU A 88 -4.74 8.87 4.40
CA GLU A 88 -3.34 9.27 4.58
C GLU A 88 -3.28 10.48 5.52
N MET A 89 -2.38 10.41 6.49
CA MET A 89 -2.07 11.50 7.41
C MET A 89 -0.59 11.85 7.38
N LYS A 90 -0.30 13.11 7.71
CA LYS A 90 1.06 13.66 7.74
C LYS A 90 1.32 14.30 9.10
N PHE A 91 2.39 13.86 9.76
CA PHE A 91 2.80 14.35 11.07
C PHE A 91 4.19 14.95 10.99
N THR A 92 4.38 16.14 11.55
CA THR A 92 5.71 16.76 11.66
C THR A 92 6.60 15.88 12.55
N CYS A 93 7.75 15.46 12.01
CA CYS A 93 8.72 14.66 12.75
C CYS A 93 10.11 15.00 12.21
N PRO A 94 10.95 15.72 12.99
CA PRO A 94 12.29 16.12 12.54
C PRO A 94 13.13 14.95 12.03
N ASP A 95 14.02 15.22 11.06
CA ASP A 95 14.90 14.20 10.48
C ASP A 95 15.77 13.48 11.51
N ALA A 96 16.16 14.20 12.57
CA ALA A 96 16.93 13.65 13.69
C ALA A 96 16.17 12.60 14.52
N LEU A 97 14.84 12.54 14.40
CA LEU A 97 13.94 11.68 15.18
C LEU A 97 13.21 10.64 14.33
N LYS A 98 12.70 11.01 13.14
CA LYS A 98 11.72 10.19 12.40
C LYS A 98 12.15 8.75 12.13
N PHE A 99 13.44 8.52 11.82
CA PHE A 99 13.96 7.18 11.58
C PHE A 99 14.12 6.37 12.87
N LYS A 100 14.59 7.00 13.97
CA LYS A 100 14.66 6.37 15.30
C LYS A 100 13.27 6.02 15.83
N VAL A 101 12.29 6.88 15.59
CA VAL A 101 10.89 6.63 15.93
C VAL A 101 10.35 5.43 15.13
N ASN A 102 10.67 5.34 13.83
CA ASN A 102 10.29 4.19 13.01
C ASN A 102 10.90 2.87 13.53
N GLU A 103 12.19 2.88 13.88
CA GLU A 103 12.88 1.73 14.48
C GLU A 103 12.23 1.33 15.82
N TYR A 104 12.01 2.30 16.71
CA TYR A 104 11.35 2.07 17.99
C TYR A 104 9.97 1.45 17.83
N LEU A 105 9.15 1.96 16.90
CA LEU A 105 7.82 1.42 16.63
C LEU A 105 7.88 0.01 16.06
N THR A 106 8.86 -0.28 15.20
CA THR A 106 9.09 -1.62 14.65
C THR A 106 9.33 -2.63 15.77
N ASP A 107 10.25 -2.31 16.69
CA ASP A 107 10.58 -3.16 17.84
C ASP A 107 9.39 -3.29 18.79
N PHE A 108 8.71 -2.17 19.08
CA PHE A 108 7.54 -2.13 19.95
C PHE A 108 6.44 -3.06 19.45
N PHE A 109 6.00 -2.92 18.19
CA PHE A 109 4.92 -3.75 17.65
C PHE A 109 5.33 -5.21 17.48
N SER A 110 6.58 -5.48 17.09
CA SER A 110 7.11 -6.84 17.00
C SER A 110 7.11 -7.53 18.38
N SER A 111 7.55 -6.83 19.43
CA SER A 111 7.56 -7.35 20.81
C SER A 111 6.16 -7.65 21.36
N LYS A 112 5.14 -6.96 20.84
CA LYS A 112 3.73 -7.15 21.18
C LYS A 112 3.07 -8.28 20.38
N GLY A 113 3.79 -8.90 19.45
CA GLY A 113 3.30 -10.02 18.64
C GLY A 113 2.45 -9.61 17.43
N TYR A 114 2.49 -8.33 17.02
CA TYR A 114 1.84 -7.93 15.78
C TYR A 114 2.57 -8.51 14.56
N LYS A 115 1.83 -8.76 13.48
CA LYS A 115 2.43 -9.04 12.17
C LYS A 115 2.94 -7.71 11.58
N VAL A 116 4.26 -7.55 11.54
CA VAL A 116 4.94 -6.34 11.07
C VAL A 116 5.67 -6.61 9.75
N GLU A 117 5.56 -5.67 8.80
CA GLU A 117 6.35 -5.61 7.57
C GLU A 117 7.17 -4.32 7.55
N THR A 118 8.46 -4.44 7.22
CA THR A 118 9.44 -3.35 7.37
C THR A 118 10.02 -2.85 6.04
N ILE A 119 9.30 -3.05 4.95
CA ILE A 119 9.78 -2.79 3.59
C ILE A 119 9.99 -1.29 3.35
N ASP A 120 9.00 -0.46 3.70
CA ASP A 120 9.02 0.99 3.47
C ASP A 120 8.37 1.74 4.66
N GLY A 121 8.96 1.55 5.85
CA GLY A 121 8.41 2.00 7.14
C GLY A 121 8.03 0.83 8.02
N VAL A 122 7.13 1.03 8.97
CA VAL A 122 6.55 -0.02 9.82
C VAL A 122 5.08 -0.21 9.45
N LYS A 123 4.78 -1.30 8.74
CA LYS A 123 3.41 -1.72 8.41
C LYS A 123 2.93 -2.78 9.40
N ILE A 124 1.77 -2.56 9.97
CA ILE A 124 1.12 -3.42 10.96
C ILE A 124 -0.17 -3.96 10.36
N TRP A 125 -0.28 -5.29 10.27
CA TRP A 125 -1.52 -5.95 9.88
C TRP A 125 -2.42 -6.18 11.08
N LEU A 126 -3.71 -5.88 10.92
CA LEU A 126 -4.75 -6.01 11.94
C LEU A 126 -5.88 -6.87 11.39
N ASP A 127 -6.68 -7.47 12.28
CA ASP A 127 -7.84 -8.29 11.85
C ASP A 127 -8.89 -7.50 11.06
N GLY A 128 -8.91 -6.16 11.21
CA GLY A 128 -9.89 -5.27 10.58
C GLY A 128 -9.30 -4.22 9.64
N GLY A 129 -8.04 -4.35 9.25
CA GLY A 129 -7.35 -3.35 8.43
C GLY A 129 -5.83 -3.42 8.53
N TRP A 130 -5.17 -2.32 8.20
CA TRP A 130 -3.73 -2.19 8.35
C TRP A 130 -3.33 -0.73 8.58
N VAL A 131 -2.14 -0.54 9.15
CA VAL A 131 -1.51 0.77 9.34
C VAL A 131 -0.10 0.73 8.83
N LEU A 132 0.32 1.74 8.07
CA LEU A 132 1.71 1.96 7.71
C LEU A 132 2.18 3.30 8.26
N LEU A 133 3.16 3.29 9.15
CA LEU A 133 3.90 4.48 9.57
C LEU A 133 5.21 4.54 8.78
N ARG A 134 5.39 5.58 7.97
CA ARG A 134 6.49 5.71 7.03
C ARG A 134 7.24 7.04 7.21
N PRO A 135 8.54 7.02 7.53
CA PRO A 135 9.34 8.23 7.54
C PRO A 135 9.51 8.73 6.10
N SER A 136 9.25 10.02 5.85
CA SER A 136 9.48 10.59 4.53
C SER A 136 10.97 10.72 4.25
N ASN A 137 11.43 10.29 3.07
CA ASN A 137 12.84 10.44 2.70
C ASN A 137 13.25 11.89 2.42
N THR A 138 12.32 12.74 1.99
CA THR A 138 12.63 14.10 1.49
C THR A 138 12.08 15.22 2.38
N GLN A 139 11.24 14.91 3.36
CA GLN A 139 10.61 15.90 4.23
C GLN A 139 10.71 15.47 5.70
N PRO A 140 10.73 16.43 6.66
CA PRO A 140 10.76 16.16 8.09
C PRO A 140 9.37 15.77 8.61
N VAL A 141 8.82 14.68 8.06
CA VAL A 141 7.50 14.17 8.39
C VAL A 141 7.47 12.64 8.49
N MET A 142 6.60 12.14 9.35
CA MET A 142 6.10 10.77 9.35
C MET A 142 4.75 10.75 8.64
N ARG A 143 4.55 9.86 7.67
CA ARG A 143 3.24 9.62 7.06
C ARG A 143 2.59 8.41 7.72
N MET A 144 1.28 8.45 7.89
CA MET A 144 0.49 7.32 8.36
C MET A 144 -0.60 7.01 7.36
N PHE A 145 -0.58 5.80 6.83
CA PHE A 145 -1.63 5.28 5.95
C PHE A 145 -2.44 4.27 6.73
N VAL A 146 -3.77 4.38 6.63
CA VAL A 146 -4.69 3.48 7.33
C VAL A 146 -5.76 3.04 6.37
N GLU A 147 -6.01 1.73 6.32
CA GLU A 147 -7.20 1.15 5.69
C GLU A 147 -7.94 0.33 6.73
N ALA A 148 -9.27 0.33 6.66
CA ALA A 148 -10.11 -0.48 7.54
C ALA A 148 -11.32 -1.04 6.81
N MET A 149 -11.94 -2.08 7.39
CA MET A 149 -13.14 -2.69 6.82
C MET A 149 -14.35 -1.75 6.79
N ASP A 150 -14.42 -0.78 7.71
CA ASP A 150 -15.48 0.21 7.80
C ASP A 150 -15.00 1.54 8.43
N LYS A 151 -15.84 2.58 8.36
CA LYS A 151 -15.48 3.92 8.86
C LYS A 151 -15.24 3.95 10.38
N PRO A 152 -16.05 3.30 11.23
CA PRO A 152 -15.75 3.22 12.66
C PRO A 152 -14.40 2.56 12.96
N GLY A 153 -14.06 1.48 12.24
CA GLY A 153 -12.77 0.81 12.32
C GLY A 153 -11.63 1.75 11.91
N LEU A 154 -11.80 2.51 10.83
CA LEU A 154 -10.82 3.49 10.38
C LEU A 154 -10.51 4.53 11.47
N GLU A 155 -11.54 5.13 12.08
CA GLU A 155 -11.36 6.13 13.14
C GLU A 155 -10.71 5.54 14.39
N LYS A 156 -11.07 4.31 14.76
CA LYS A 156 -10.46 3.60 15.88
C LYS A 156 -8.98 3.35 15.63
N ILE A 157 -8.64 2.76 14.49
CA ILE A 157 -7.25 2.44 14.14
C ILE A 157 -6.43 3.72 14.03
N LYS A 158 -6.97 4.75 13.36
CA LYS A 158 -6.33 6.07 13.23
C LYS A 158 -5.97 6.67 14.59
N SER A 159 -6.94 6.74 15.51
CA SER A 159 -6.72 7.35 16.82
C SER A 159 -5.73 6.55 17.69
N GLU A 160 -5.84 5.22 17.67
CA GLU A 160 -4.93 4.33 18.39
C GLU A 160 -3.48 4.47 17.91
N PHE A 161 -3.25 4.36 16.60
CA PHE A 161 -1.89 4.41 16.04
C PHE A 161 -1.30 5.81 16.06
N ARG A 162 -2.13 6.85 16.04
CA ARG A 162 -1.67 8.21 16.33
C ARG A 162 -1.11 8.32 17.74
N SER A 163 -1.78 7.74 18.74
CA SER A 163 -1.29 7.74 20.12
C SER A 163 0.06 7.03 20.23
N TYR A 164 0.21 5.85 19.63
CA TYR A 164 1.49 5.13 19.64
C TYR A 164 2.62 5.95 18.99
N PHE A 165 2.35 6.63 17.88
CA PHE A 165 3.33 7.51 17.25
C PHE A 165 3.72 8.67 18.18
N ASP A 166 2.74 9.36 18.78
CA ASP A 166 3.02 10.48 19.68
C ASP A 166 3.79 10.02 20.95
N ASP A 167 3.49 8.82 21.47
CA ASP A 167 4.23 8.19 22.58
C ASP A 167 5.67 7.87 22.18
N ALA A 168 5.89 7.31 20.99
CA ALA A 168 7.22 7.01 20.48
C ALA A 168 8.06 8.28 20.27
N VAL A 169 7.47 9.35 19.73
CA VAL A 169 8.16 10.65 19.62
C VAL A 169 8.59 11.16 20.99
N ARG A 170 7.74 11.06 22.02
CA ARG A 170 8.08 11.45 23.39
C ARG A 170 9.17 10.59 24.02
N ALA A 171 9.20 9.30 23.72
CA ALA A 171 10.20 8.37 24.26
C ALA A 171 11.60 8.58 23.66
N ILE A 172 11.67 9.08 22.42
CA ILE A 172 12.92 9.25 21.65
C ILE A 172 13.48 10.69 21.72
N SER A 173 12.63 11.68 22.00
CA SER A 173 13.03 13.10 22.13
C SER A 173 13.75 13.37 23.44
#